data_AF-A0A7C5KJ87-F1
#
_entry.id   AF-A0A7C5KJ87-F1
#
_cell.length_a   1.000
_cell.length_b   1.000
_cell.length_c   1.000
_cell.angle_alpha   90.00
_cell.angle_beta   90.00
_cell.angle_gamma   90.00
#
_symmetry.space_group_name_H-M   'P 1'
#
loop_
_entity.id
_entity.type
_entity.pdbx_description
1 polymer ?
#
loop_
_entity_poly.entity_id
_entity_poly.type
_entity_poly.pdbx_seq_one_letter_code
_entity_poly.pdbx_strand_id
1 'polypeptide(L)'
;MTPLLLPFVLFSLHAFGVPAGGPEKVSFETKDKVRIKADFYLERKEAPTILCLPMYRHTRKTYAPLVTPLRKAGFNLLVMDLRGHGESAPELADRVRDRDPKLFNRMHLDVEAAIRFLGERGLDTTRLGLVGASVGCSVALASVVRYPGAFRTCVVMTPGSHYLGIDSIADAGNWPGIPLLILSSEEEAPGVKPVAQAFAGPLTKFEIVPGSDRHGTRMFGKVPGAEEAIAKFLKQALGKETLAVVPHFDPADPLTKTPGFIRKTLRMSRQVDGTSYTLMTFAKGEEWTLSAMVKGTFQGKVRLQVGGLRYELALSTETRLKGKAGPHKGKGDVPFKTLGKETGLQDLVPKVSAASFRGYHWVTLDFPLKAFARAAQKGVALHFLPEKGSSLDLPGKGVYRFSLRKIPNLARAHPAGASRPSKTGAKRR
;
A
#
# COMPACT_ATOMS: atom_id res chain seq x y z
N MET A 1 12.36 58.50 25.76
CA MET A 1 12.53 57.06 25.50
C MET A 1 11.26 56.35 25.94
N THR A 2 10.34 56.12 25.02
CA THR A 2 9.05 55.45 25.23
C THR A 2 9.16 54.02 24.69
N PRO A 3 8.86 52.96 25.47
CA PRO A 3 8.97 51.60 24.97
C PRO A 3 7.74 51.23 24.14
N LEU A 4 8.00 50.70 22.95
CA LEU A 4 7.02 50.23 21.98
C LEU A 4 6.52 48.83 22.39
N LEU A 5 5.26 48.73 22.81
CA LEU A 5 4.59 47.45 23.10
C LEU A 5 4.15 46.78 21.79
N LEU A 6 4.73 45.62 21.48
CA LEU A 6 4.32 44.75 20.37
C LEU A 6 3.02 43.99 20.76
N PRO A 7 1.98 43.92 19.91
CA PRO A 7 0.79 43.14 20.22
C PRO A 7 1.05 41.66 19.96
N PHE A 8 0.90 40.83 21.01
CA PHE A 8 0.83 39.39 20.90
C PHE A 8 -0.47 38.99 20.18
N VAL A 9 -0.36 38.57 18.92
CA VAL A 9 -1.46 37.92 18.20
C VAL A 9 -1.57 36.48 18.72
N LEU A 10 -2.57 36.22 19.57
CA LEU A 10 -2.95 34.85 19.96
C LEU A 10 -3.45 34.10 18.71
N PHE A 11 -2.67 33.15 18.21
CA PHE A 11 -3.16 32.13 17.28
C PHE A 11 -4.09 31.18 18.05
N SER A 12 -5.40 31.35 17.88
CA SER A 12 -6.40 30.40 18.37
C SER A 12 -6.26 29.08 17.60
N LEU A 13 -5.61 28.10 18.23
CA LEU A 13 -5.57 26.72 17.76
C LEU A 13 -7.01 26.18 17.75
N HIS A 14 -7.65 26.14 16.58
CA HIS A 14 -8.89 25.39 16.42
C HIS A 14 -8.53 23.90 16.49
N ALA A 15 -8.67 23.33 17.68
CA ALA A 15 -8.75 21.89 17.83
C ALA A 15 -10.01 21.43 17.07
N PHE A 16 -9.81 20.89 15.87
CA PHE A 16 -10.85 20.16 15.16
C PHE A 16 -11.26 18.99 16.05
N GLY A 17 -12.36 19.17 16.77
CA GLY A 17 -13.00 18.12 17.55
C GLY A 17 -13.34 16.96 16.63
N VAL A 18 -12.91 15.76 17.01
CA VAL A 18 -13.36 14.50 16.41
C VAL A 18 -14.89 14.48 16.48
N PRO A 19 -15.62 14.25 15.38
CA PRO A 19 -17.08 14.16 15.44
C PRO A 19 -17.47 13.03 16.40
N ALA A 20 -18.24 13.37 17.43
CA ALA A 20 -18.73 12.48 18.48
C ALA A 20 -19.88 11.56 18.02
N GLY A 21 -19.94 11.23 16.72
CA GLY A 21 -20.90 10.27 16.17
C GLY A 21 -20.43 8.83 16.37
N GLY A 22 -21.37 7.92 16.61
CA GLY A 22 -21.14 6.47 16.53
C GLY A 22 -20.77 6.02 15.11
N PRO A 23 -20.44 4.73 14.90
CA PRO A 23 -20.05 4.24 13.57
C PRO A 23 -21.19 4.32 12.57
N GLU A 24 -20.85 4.58 11.30
CA GLU A 24 -21.73 4.27 10.19
C GLU A 24 -21.84 2.74 10.06
N LYS A 25 -23.05 2.19 10.14
CA LYS A 25 -23.28 0.77 9.87
C LYS A 25 -23.28 0.54 8.37
N VAL A 26 -22.31 -0.20 7.87
CA VAL A 26 -22.14 -0.42 6.42
C VAL A 26 -22.30 -1.88 6.05
N SER A 27 -22.64 -2.11 4.79
CA SER A 27 -22.73 -3.45 4.21
C SER A 27 -22.19 -3.45 2.79
N PHE A 28 -21.43 -4.48 2.45
CA PHE A 28 -20.87 -4.67 1.11
C PHE A 28 -20.84 -6.17 0.80
N GLU A 29 -20.77 -6.50 -0.49
CA GLU A 29 -20.86 -7.87 -0.98
C GLU A 29 -19.48 -8.35 -1.47
N THR A 30 -19.10 -9.57 -1.16
CA THR A 30 -17.90 -10.19 -1.73
C THR A 30 -18.13 -10.62 -3.18
N LYS A 31 -17.04 -10.87 -3.92
CA LYS A 31 -17.17 -11.38 -5.30
C LYS A 31 -17.90 -12.72 -5.40
N ASP A 32 -17.92 -13.49 -4.31
CA ASP A 32 -18.66 -14.74 -4.17
C ASP A 32 -20.03 -14.59 -3.50
N LYS A 33 -20.61 -13.39 -3.58
CA LYS A 33 -22.00 -13.10 -3.19
C LYS A 33 -22.29 -13.26 -1.70
N VAL A 34 -21.28 -13.13 -0.85
CA VAL A 34 -21.42 -13.12 0.60
C VAL A 34 -21.59 -11.68 1.09
N ARG A 35 -22.64 -11.42 1.86
CA ARG A 35 -22.89 -10.10 2.43
C ARG A 35 -22.10 -9.91 3.73
N ILE A 36 -21.27 -8.88 3.75
CA ILE A 36 -20.46 -8.48 4.91
C ILE A 36 -21.07 -7.25 5.55
N LYS A 37 -21.03 -7.22 6.89
CA LYS A 37 -21.43 -6.14 7.76
C LYS A 37 -20.21 -5.59 8.50
N ALA A 38 -20.16 -4.27 8.67
CA ALA A 38 -19.09 -3.62 9.40
C ALA A 38 -19.55 -2.32 10.07
N ASP A 39 -18.80 -1.92 11.09
CA ASP A 39 -18.85 -0.59 11.68
C ASP A 39 -17.73 0.25 11.05
N PHE A 40 -18.12 1.33 10.36
CA PHE A 40 -17.20 2.23 9.68
C PHE A 40 -17.08 3.56 10.45
N TYR A 41 -15.85 3.90 10.83
CA TYR A 41 -15.52 5.17 11.47
C TYR A 41 -14.64 5.97 10.52
N LEU A 42 -15.19 7.05 9.97
CA LEU A 42 -14.47 7.96 9.08
C LEU A 42 -13.95 9.15 9.89
N GLU A 43 -12.62 9.31 9.95
CA GLU A 43 -11.97 10.51 10.46
C GLU A 43 -11.75 11.53 9.35
N ARG A 44 -11.08 11.12 8.27
CA ARG A 44 -10.85 11.93 7.06
C ARG A 44 -10.48 11.02 5.89
N LYS A 45 -10.82 11.42 4.65
CA LYS A 45 -10.62 10.57 3.46
C LYS A 45 -9.15 10.20 3.22
N GLU A 46 -8.23 11.06 3.66
CA GLU A 46 -6.79 10.92 3.47
C GLU A 46 -6.12 10.16 4.64
N ALA A 47 -6.86 9.79 5.68
CA ALA A 47 -6.31 8.99 6.77
C ALA A 47 -6.08 7.54 6.31
N PRO A 48 -4.98 6.89 6.75
CA PRO A 48 -4.86 5.44 6.65
C PRO A 48 -6.06 4.75 7.30
N THR A 49 -6.45 3.59 6.77
CA THR A 49 -7.60 2.83 7.28
C THR A 49 -7.14 1.52 7.92
N ILE A 50 -7.65 1.22 9.11
CA ILE A 50 -7.39 -0.04 9.81
C ILE A 50 -8.59 -0.97 9.68
N LEU A 51 -8.34 -2.19 9.20
CA LEU A 51 -9.32 -3.27 9.10
C LEU A 51 -9.16 -4.19 10.32
N CYS A 52 -10.24 -4.40 11.08
CA CYS A 52 -10.22 -5.23 12.29
C CYS A 52 -10.98 -6.54 12.05
N LEU A 53 -10.31 -7.68 12.30
CA LEU A 53 -10.80 -9.02 11.95
C LEU A 53 -11.04 -9.88 13.22
N PRO A 54 -12.29 -10.18 13.58
CA PRO A 54 -12.64 -10.89 14.82
C PRO A 54 -12.12 -12.32 14.88
N MET A 55 -12.03 -12.81 16.12
CA MET A 55 -11.70 -14.20 16.43
C MET A 55 -12.90 -15.13 16.27
N TYR A 56 -12.61 -16.44 16.30
CA TYR A 56 -13.59 -17.50 16.13
C TYR A 56 -14.80 -17.33 17.05
N ARG A 57 -16.01 -17.36 16.48
CA ARG A 57 -17.31 -17.19 17.18
C ARG A 57 -17.45 -15.85 17.94
N HIS A 58 -16.70 -14.83 17.54
CA HIS A 58 -16.86 -13.47 18.04
C HIS A 58 -17.28 -12.52 16.91
N THR A 59 -17.68 -11.31 17.28
CA THR A 59 -18.20 -10.28 16.35
C THR A 59 -17.33 -9.04 16.41
N ARG A 60 -17.56 -8.09 15.49
CA ARG A 60 -16.92 -6.76 15.49
C ARG A 60 -16.99 -6.03 16.83
N LYS A 61 -17.98 -6.34 17.67
CA LYS A 61 -18.17 -5.71 18.98
C LYS A 61 -16.98 -5.90 19.92
N THR A 62 -16.19 -6.98 19.77
CA THR A 62 -15.03 -7.21 20.64
C THR A 62 -13.90 -6.20 20.45
N TYR A 63 -13.91 -5.45 19.36
CA TYR A 63 -12.95 -4.38 19.09
C TYR A 63 -13.32 -3.04 19.71
N ALA A 64 -14.47 -2.90 20.40
CA ALA A 64 -14.89 -1.64 21.00
C ALA A 64 -13.80 -0.94 21.84
N PRO A 65 -13.00 -1.64 22.67
CA PRO A 65 -11.90 -1.00 23.42
C PRO A 65 -10.82 -0.37 22.52
N LEU A 66 -10.57 -0.94 21.34
CA LEU A 66 -9.52 -0.49 20.42
C LEU A 66 -9.96 0.69 19.54
N VAL A 67 -11.26 0.94 19.39
CA VAL A 67 -11.80 2.01 18.53
C VAL A 67 -11.25 3.37 18.94
N THR A 68 -11.39 3.77 20.21
CA THR A 68 -10.99 5.10 20.68
C THR A 68 -9.48 5.35 20.52
N PRO A 69 -8.59 4.43 20.94
CA PRO A 69 -7.14 4.58 20.71
C PRO A 69 -6.76 4.76 19.24
N LEU A 70 -7.37 4.00 18.32
CA LEU A 70 -7.06 4.13 16.89
C LEU A 70 -7.63 5.40 16.26
N ARG A 71 -8.84 5.83 16.65
CA ARG A 71 -9.41 7.10 16.20
C ARG A 71 -8.55 8.28 16.68
N LYS A 72 -8.12 8.28 17.96
CA LYS A 72 -7.17 9.27 18.50
C LYS A 72 -5.81 9.25 17.79
N ALA A 73 -5.39 8.09 17.27
CA ALA A 73 -4.19 7.98 16.45
C ALA A 73 -4.36 8.56 15.02
N GLY A 74 -5.60 8.91 14.63
CA GLY A 74 -5.92 9.61 13.39
C GLY A 74 -6.27 8.70 12.22
N PHE A 75 -6.76 7.49 12.49
CA PHE A 75 -7.12 6.47 11.51
C PHE A 75 -8.61 6.42 11.21
N ASN A 76 -8.95 6.12 9.95
CA ASN A 76 -10.25 5.53 9.64
C ASN A 76 -10.29 4.08 10.13
N LEU A 77 -11.45 3.57 10.49
CA LEU A 77 -11.63 2.19 10.94
C LEU A 77 -12.74 1.49 10.18
N LEU A 78 -12.48 0.24 9.80
CA LEU A 78 -13.50 -0.68 9.33
C LEU A 78 -13.46 -1.94 10.19
N VAL A 79 -14.39 -2.02 11.14
CA VAL A 79 -14.47 -3.14 12.09
C VAL A 79 -15.52 -4.13 11.61
N MET A 80 -15.07 -5.30 11.15
CA MET A 80 -15.90 -6.19 10.35
C MET A 80 -16.42 -7.38 11.15
N ASP A 81 -17.59 -7.88 10.78
CA ASP A 81 -17.90 -9.28 11.00
C ASP A 81 -17.40 -10.08 9.78
N LEU A 82 -16.59 -11.12 9.98
CA LEU A 82 -16.24 -12.05 8.90
C LEU A 82 -17.45 -12.91 8.52
N ARG A 83 -17.45 -13.51 7.33
CA ARG A 83 -18.53 -14.42 6.89
C ARG A 83 -18.87 -15.48 7.96
N GLY A 84 -20.16 -15.68 8.21
CA GLY A 84 -20.65 -16.59 9.24
C GLY A 84 -20.43 -16.13 10.69
N HIS A 85 -19.94 -14.91 10.90
CA HIS A 85 -19.82 -14.29 12.23
C HIS A 85 -20.78 -13.10 12.34
N GLY A 86 -21.32 -12.86 13.54
CA GLY A 86 -22.19 -11.73 13.83
C GLY A 86 -23.33 -11.57 12.82
N GLU A 87 -23.40 -10.42 12.16
CA GLU A 87 -24.45 -10.10 11.18
C GLU A 87 -24.01 -10.38 9.73
N SER A 88 -22.78 -10.84 9.50
CA SER A 88 -22.26 -11.17 8.16
C SER A 88 -22.63 -12.59 7.78
N ALA A 89 -23.52 -12.74 6.80
CA ALA A 89 -23.92 -14.03 6.25
C ALA A 89 -24.27 -15.07 7.33
N PRO A 90 -25.30 -14.80 8.18
CA PRO A 90 -25.68 -15.69 9.28
C PRO A 90 -26.05 -17.10 8.81
N GLU A 91 -26.45 -17.28 7.56
CA GLU A 91 -26.67 -18.57 6.91
C GLU A 91 -25.40 -19.46 6.85
N LEU A 92 -24.21 -18.87 7.03
CA LEU A 92 -22.94 -19.59 7.08
C LEU A 92 -22.49 -19.92 8.52
N ALA A 93 -23.25 -19.52 9.55
CA ALA A 93 -22.87 -19.72 10.95
C ALA A 93 -22.66 -21.19 11.32
N ASP A 94 -23.43 -22.09 10.73
CA ASP A 94 -23.30 -23.53 10.92
C ASP A 94 -21.97 -24.06 10.42
N ARG A 95 -21.52 -23.59 9.25
CA ARG A 95 -20.21 -23.95 8.72
C ARG A 95 -19.05 -23.41 9.56
N VAL A 96 -19.24 -22.25 10.22
CA VAL A 96 -18.28 -21.74 11.22
C VAL A 96 -18.26 -22.67 12.44
N ARG A 97 -19.42 -23.03 12.98
CA ARG A 97 -19.54 -23.95 14.12
C ARG A 97 -18.87 -25.30 13.80
N ASP A 98 -19.09 -25.82 12.60
CA ASP A 98 -18.57 -27.10 12.14
C ASP A 98 -17.11 -27.02 11.68
N ARG A 99 -16.46 -25.86 11.88
CA ARG A 99 -15.04 -25.60 11.61
C ARG A 99 -14.65 -25.87 10.15
N ASP A 100 -15.54 -25.60 9.19
CA ASP A 100 -15.34 -25.90 7.77
C ASP A 100 -14.09 -25.17 7.20
N PRO A 101 -13.00 -25.88 6.89
CA PRO A 101 -11.76 -25.27 6.45
C PRO A 101 -11.89 -24.54 5.11
N LYS A 102 -12.84 -24.93 4.23
CA LYS A 102 -13.08 -24.23 2.96
C LYS A 102 -13.71 -22.86 3.19
N LEU A 103 -14.52 -22.72 4.25
CA LEU A 103 -15.11 -21.43 4.62
C LEU A 103 -14.02 -20.47 5.11
N PHE A 104 -13.20 -20.90 6.07
CA PHE A 104 -12.13 -20.08 6.65
C PHE A 104 -11.11 -19.67 5.59
N ASN A 105 -10.68 -20.60 4.73
CA ASN A 105 -9.79 -20.29 3.61
C ASN A 105 -10.33 -19.27 2.61
N ARG A 106 -11.64 -18.98 2.60
CA ARG A 106 -12.25 -17.96 1.73
C ARG A 106 -12.47 -16.62 2.43
N MET A 107 -12.22 -16.50 3.74
CA MET A 107 -12.41 -15.24 4.48
C MET A 107 -11.51 -14.09 3.98
N HIS A 108 -10.40 -14.38 3.29
CA HIS A 108 -9.61 -13.34 2.62
C HIS A 108 -10.43 -12.56 1.57
N LEU A 109 -11.50 -13.15 1.01
CA LEU A 109 -12.41 -12.46 0.09
C LEU A 109 -13.27 -11.40 0.79
N ASP A 110 -13.49 -11.52 2.10
CA ASP A 110 -14.18 -10.50 2.89
C ASP A 110 -13.29 -9.25 2.99
N VAL A 111 -11.99 -9.47 3.14
CA VAL A 111 -10.96 -8.42 3.15
C VAL A 111 -10.83 -7.75 1.78
N GLU A 112 -10.87 -8.51 0.67
CA GLU A 112 -10.91 -7.93 -0.68
C GLU A 112 -12.13 -7.03 -0.88
N ALA A 113 -13.31 -7.50 -0.47
CA ALA A 113 -14.54 -6.72 -0.59
C ALA A 113 -14.47 -5.43 0.24
N ALA A 114 -13.82 -5.47 1.40
CA ALA A 114 -13.54 -4.29 2.22
C ALA A 114 -12.60 -3.31 1.51
N ILE A 115 -11.51 -3.78 0.90
CA ILE A 115 -10.60 -2.93 0.10
C ILE A 115 -11.39 -2.24 -1.03
N ARG A 116 -12.23 -2.99 -1.73
CA ARG A 116 -13.06 -2.46 -2.82
C ARG A 116 -14.06 -1.41 -2.32
N PHE A 117 -14.80 -1.72 -1.25
CA PHE A 117 -15.74 -0.80 -0.61
C PHE A 117 -15.06 0.52 -0.22
N LEU A 118 -13.87 0.46 0.39
CA LEU A 118 -13.11 1.66 0.76
C LEU A 118 -12.69 2.48 -0.47
N GLY A 119 -12.28 1.81 -1.54
CA GLY A 119 -11.94 2.46 -2.82
C GLY A 119 -13.14 3.14 -3.49
N GLU A 120 -14.30 2.49 -3.49
CA GLU A 120 -15.57 3.04 -4.00
C GLU A 120 -16.03 4.27 -3.19
N ARG A 121 -15.73 4.29 -1.89
CA ARG A 121 -15.92 5.45 -1.00
C ARG A 121 -14.88 6.57 -1.22
N GLY A 122 -13.90 6.36 -2.09
CA GLY A 122 -12.86 7.34 -2.42
C GLY A 122 -11.76 7.47 -1.36
N LEU A 123 -11.58 6.46 -0.50
CA LEU A 123 -10.49 6.43 0.47
C LEU A 123 -9.18 5.93 -0.16
N ASP A 124 -8.06 6.27 0.49
CA ASP A 124 -6.74 5.78 0.11
C ASP A 124 -6.54 4.30 0.48
N THR A 125 -6.69 3.42 -0.51
CA THR A 125 -6.51 1.97 -0.36
C THR A 125 -5.04 1.52 -0.45
N THR A 126 -4.08 2.46 -0.54
CA THR A 126 -2.65 2.15 -0.57
C THR A 126 -1.98 2.25 0.80
N ARG A 127 -2.71 2.68 1.83
CA ARG A 127 -2.27 2.80 3.22
C ARG A 127 -3.24 2.13 4.17
N LEU A 128 -3.40 0.81 4.02
CA LEU A 128 -4.21 0.01 4.91
C LEU A 128 -3.36 -0.68 5.99
N GLY A 129 -3.94 -0.85 7.17
CA GLY A 129 -3.43 -1.70 8.24
C GLY A 129 -4.42 -2.81 8.59
N LEU A 130 -3.93 -3.92 9.11
CA LEU A 130 -4.74 -5.03 9.61
C LEU A 130 -4.52 -5.22 11.11
N VAL A 131 -5.60 -5.53 11.82
CA VAL A 131 -5.56 -6.02 13.20
C VAL A 131 -6.41 -7.28 13.28
N GLY A 132 -5.77 -8.44 13.40
CA GLY A 132 -6.43 -9.75 13.50
C GLY A 132 -6.32 -10.34 14.90
N ALA A 133 -7.31 -11.13 15.29
CA ALA A 133 -7.30 -11.92 16.52
C ALA A 133 -7.59 -13.40 16.20
N SER A 134 -6.82 -14.34 16.75
CA SER A 134 -7.04 -15.79 16.55
C SER A 134 -7.17 -16.17 15.07
N VAL A 135 -8.32 -16.70 14.61
CA VAL A 135 -8.59 -16.94 13.18
C VAL A 135 -8.45 -15.68 12.31
N GLY A 136 -8.81 -14.51 12.85
CA GLY A 136 -8.60 -13.22 12.19
C GLY A 136 -7.13 -12.93 11.94
N CYS A 137 -6.19 -13.49 12.72
CA CYS A 137 -4.76 -13.40 12.44
C CYS A 137 -4.39 -14.13 11.16
N SER A 138 -4.84 -15.38 11.00
CA SER A 138 -4.56 -16.18 9.81
C SER A 138 -5.17 -15.54 8.57
N VAL A 139 -6.39 -14.99 8.66
CA VAL A 139 -7.00 -14.22 7.58
C VAL A 139 -6.21 -12.94 7.28
N ALA A 140 -5.73 -12.23 8.30
CA ALA A 140 -4.93 -11.01 8.11
C ALA A 140 -3.61 -11.31 7.39
N LEU A 141 -2.84 -12.31 7.86
CA LEU A 141 -1.57 -12.72 7.26
C LEU A 141 -1.75 -13.15 5.80
N ALA A 142 -2.71 -14.03 5.54
CA ALA A 142 -3.06 -14.47 4.18
C ALA A 142 -3.48 -13.30 3.28
N SER A 143 -4.22 -12.32 3.82
CA SER A 143 -4.68 -11.17 3.06
C SER A 143 -3.54 -10.24 2.66
N VAL A 144 -2.53 -10.04 3.52
CA VAL A 144 -1.35 -9.26 3.16
C VAL A 144 -0.62 -9.88 1.97
N VAL A 145 -0.46 -11.21 1.99
CA VAL A 145 0.21 -11.95 0.91
C VAL A 145 -0.59 -11.94 -0.39
N ARG A 146 -1.91 -12.15 -0.30
CA ARG A 146 -2.81 -12.25 -1.47
C ARG A 146 -3.12 -10.91 -2.13
N TYR A 147 -3.02 -9.81 -1.38
CA TYR A 147 -3.32 -8.45 -1.85
C TYR A 147 -2.10 -7.54 -1.71
N PRO A 148 -0.99 -7.84 -2.41
CA PRO A 148 0.24 -7.08 -2.30
C PRO A 148 0.00 -5.60 -2.67
N GLY A 149 0.52 -4.70 -1.83
CA GLY A 149 0.43 -3.26 -2.02
C GLY A 149 -0.70 -2.55 -1.28
N ALA A 150 -1.73 -3.27 -0.87
CA ALA A 150 -2.84 -2.71 -0.12
C ALA A 150 -2.41 -2.39 1.33
N PHE A 151 -1.71 -3.34 1.96
CA PHE A 151 -1.37 -3.28 3.38
C PHE A 151 0.05 -2.82 3.64
N ARG A 152 0.22 -1.98 4.66
CA ARG A 152 1.52 -1.45 5.12
C ARG A 152 1.93 -1.92 6.49
N THR A 153 1.01 -2.50 7.24
CA THR A 153 1.30 -3.05 8.54
C THR A 153 0.22 -4.06 8.93
N CYS A 154 0.60 -4.99 9.78
CA CYS A 154 -0.29 -6.00 10.33
C CYS A 154 -0.01 -6.14 11.83
N VAL A 155 -1.06 -6.31 12.61
CA VAL A 155 -1.02 -6.67 14.02
C VAL A 155 -1.82 -7.95 14.19
N VAL A 156 -1.24 -8.96 14.84
CA VAL A 156 -1.89 -10.24 15.09
C VAL A 156 -1.80 -10.59 16.57
N MET A 157 -2.95 -10.91 17.18
CA MET A 157 -3.07 -11.29 18.58
C MET A 157 -3.39 -12.79 18.69
N THR A 158 -2.46 -13.53 19.26
CA THR A 158 -2.44 -15.00 19.34
C THR A 158 -2.66 -15.69 17.98
N PRO A 159 -1.76 -15.53 16.99
CA PRO A 159 -1.85 -16.28 15.73
C PRO A 159 -1.56 -17.77 15.94
N GLY A 160 -2.25 -18.64 15.19
CA GLY A 160 -1.97 -20.08 15.14
C GLY A 160 -1.34 -20.51 13.82
N SER A 161 -0.58 -21.61 13.82
CA SER A 161 0.16 -22.10 12.65
C SER A 161 -0.73 -22.64 11.52
N HIS A 162 -1.55 -23.66 11.80
CA HIS A 162 -2.51 -24.26 10.86
C HIS A 162 -3.92 -24.19 11.45
N TYR A 163 -4.41 -22.97 11.63
CA TYR A 163 -5.63 -22.75 12.39
C TYR A 163 -6.85 -22.73 11.48
N LEU A 164 -7.80 -23.63 11.74
CA LEU A 164 -9.07 -23.75 11.00
C LEU A 164 -8.88 -23.91 9.48
N GLY A 165 -7.82 -24.59 9.07
CA GLY A 165 -7.51 -24.86 7.67
C GLY A 165 -6.69 -23.77 6.96
N ILE A 166 -6.36 -22.67 7.64
CA ILE A 166 -5.47 -21.63 7.10
C ILE A 166 -4.04 -21.88 7.65
N ASP A 167 -3.09 -22.03 6.74
CA ASP A 167 -1.67 -22.19 7.06
C ASP A 167 -0.97 -20.83 7.09
N SER A 168 -0.84 -20.27 8.30
CA SER A 168 -0.19 -18.99 8.52
C SER A 168 1.34 -19.08 8.35
N ILE A 169 1.96 -20.26 8.56
CA ILE A 169 3.41 -20.42 8.38
C ILE A 169 3.76 -20.36 6.89
N ALA A 170 2.97 -20.99 6.03
CA ALA A 170 3.18 -20.94 4.59
C ALA A 170 3.14 -19.50 4.03
N ASP A 171 2.30 -18.63 4.60
CA ASP A 171 2.22 -17.23 4.21
C ASP A 171 3.54 -16.46 4.45
N ALA A 172 4.36 -16.88 5.42
CA ALA A 172 5.64 -16.24 5.71
C ALA A 172 6.61 -16.28 4.52
N GLY A 173 6.58 -17.34 3.71
CA GLY A 173 7.43 -17.49 2.52
C GLY A 173 7.18 -16.44 1.44
N ASN A 174 6.00 -15.81 1.45
CA ASN A 174 5.60 -14.75 0.51
C ASN A 174 5.37 -13.40 1.20
N TRP A 175 5.82 -13.25 2.46
CA TRP A 175 5.62 -12.02 3.21
C TRP A 175 6.35 -10.84 2.54
N PRO A 176 5.68 -9.70 2.28
CA PRO A 176 6.28 -8.58 1.57
C PRO A 176 7.27 -7.76 2.43
N GLY A 177 7.55 -8.19 3.66
CA GLY A 177 8.46 -7.49 4.57
C GLY A 177 7.88 -6.19 5.13
N ILE A 178 6.56 -6.12 5.34
CA ILE A 178 5.93 -4.97 6.03
C ILE A 178 6.02 -5.12 7.56
N PRO A 179 5.98 -4.01 8.32
CA PRO A 179 5.91 -4.04 9.78
C PRO A 179 4.80 -4.96 10.32
N LEU A 180 5.22 -5.91 11.16
CA LEU A 180 4.34 -6.91 11.79
C LEU A 180 4.52 -6.87 13.30
N LEU A 181 3.42 -6.72 14.04
CA LEU A 181 3.39 -6.91 15.49
C LEU A 181 2.65 -8.21 15.80
N ILE A 182 3.32 -9.10 16.53
CA ILE A 182 2.76 -10.36 17.02
C ILE A 182 2.64 -10.22 18.54
N LEU A 183 1.43 -10.39 19.05
CA LEU A 183 1.13 -10.37 20.48
C LEU A 183 0.70 -11.76 20.93
N SER A 184 1.19 -12.20 22.08
CA SER A 184 0.76 -13.44 22.75
C SER A 184 0.75 -13.23 24.25
N SER A 185 -0.11 -13.95 24.97
CA SER A 185 0.10 -14.13 26.40
C SER A 185 1.24 -15.10 26.67
N GLU A 186 1.75 -15.14 27.91
CA GLU A 186 2.72 -16.15 28.37
C GLU A 186 2.20 -17.57 28.19
N GLU A 187 0.94 -17.81 28.56
CA GLU A 187 0.26 -19.12 28.44
C GLU A 187 0.21 -19.61 26.98
N GLU A 188 -0.02 -18.71 26.02
CA GLU A 188 -0.19 -19.07 24.62
C GLU A 188 1.11 -18.98 23.80
N ALA A 189 2.17 -18.41 24.38
CA ALA A 189 3.44 -18.20 23.70
C ALA A 189 4.03 -19.48 23.07
N PRO A 190 3.94 -20.68 23.68
CA PRO A 190 4.39 -21.91 23.05
C PRO A 190 3.73 -22.17 21.68
N GLY A 191 2.42 -21.90 21.55
CA GLY A 191 1.68 -22.08 20.29
C GLY A 191 1.93 -20.97 19.25
N VAL A 192 2.28 -19.76 19.71
CA VAL A 192 2.54 -18.61 18.84
C VAL A 192 3.99 -18.58 18.31
N LYS A 193 4.95 -19.11 19.08
CA LYS A 193 6.39 -19.10 18.74
C LYS A 193 6.71 -19.61 17.32
N PRO A 194 6.12 -20.72 16.81
CA PRO A 194 6.39 -21.17 15.45
C PRO A 194 6.00 -20.14 14.38
N VAL A 195 4.85 -19.45 14.56
CA VAL A 195 4.45 -18.37 13.66
C VAL A 195 5.42 -17.20 13.78
N ALA A 196 5.77 -16.78 15.00
CA ALA A 196 6.72 -15.68 15.21
C ALA A 196 8.09 -15.96 14.59
N GLN A 197 8.56 -17.22 14.66
CA GLN A 197 9.80 -17.66 14.02
C GLN A 197 9.69 -17.63 12.49
N ALA A 198 8.59 -18.11 11.92
CA ALA A 198 8.37 -18.09 10.47
C ALA A 198 8.38 -16.66 9.90
N PHE A 199 7.78 -15.70 10.61
CA PHE A 199 7.74 -14.28 10.22
C PHE A 199 8.92 -13.46 10.77
N ALA A 200 9.94 -14.08 11.34
CA ALA A 200 11.08 -13.36 11.91
C ALA A 200 11.75 -12.48 10.85
N GLY A 201 12.02 -11.23 11.20
CA GLY A 201 12.59 -10.26 10.29
C GLY A 201 12.79 -8.89 10.94
N PRO A 202 13.50 -7.97 10.26
CA PRO A 202 13.91 -6.69 10.85
C PRO A 202 12.76 -5.74 11.19
N LEU A 203 11.56 -5.98 10.66
CA LEU A 203 10.36 -5.19 10.89
C LEU A 203 9.27 -5.96 11.66
N THR A 204 9.57 -7.19 12.10
CA THR A 204 8.68 -8.00 12.91
C THR A 204 9.02 -7.81 14.38
N LYS A 205 8.01 -7.49 15.18
CA LYS A 205 8.10 -7.44 16.63
C LYS A 205 7.23 -8.53 17.22
N PHE A 206 7.80 -9.38 18.08
CA PHE A 206 7.05 -10.36 18.84
C PHE A 206 7.09 -9.96 20.31
N GLU A 207 5.91 -9.75 20.90
CA GLU A 207 5.72 -9.33 22.28
C GLU A 207 4.90 -10.38 23.04
N ILE A 208 5.42 -10.78 24.19
CA ILE A 208 4.73 -11.65 25.14
C ILE A 208 4.26 -10.79 26.30
N VAL A 209 2.97 -10.84 26.60
CA VAL A 209 2.33 -10.11 27.70
C VAL A 209 2.02 -11.07 28.85
N PRO A 210 2.09 -10.61 30.12
CA PRO A 210 1.98 -11.51 31.26
C PRO A 210 0.62 -12.23 31.32
N GLY A 211 0.54 -13.34 32.07
CA GLY A 211 -0.64 -14.07 32.59
C GLY A 211 -1.56 -14.81 31.60
N SER A 212 -2.73 -15.25 32.07
CA SER A 212 -3.60 -16.25 31.43
C SER A 212 -4.95 -15.69 30.92
N ASP A 213 -5.69 -16.49 30.12
CA ASP A 213 -7.00 -16.13 29.51
C ASP A 213 -6.99 -14.79 28.74
N ARG A 214 -5.94 -14.63 27.94
CA ARG A 214 -5.63 -13.45 27.12
C ARG A 214 -5.61 -13.80 25.63
N HIS A 215 -6.54 -14.66 25.19
CA HIS A 215 -6.65 -15.06 23.79
C HIS A 215 -7.21 -13.95 22.89
N GLY A 216 -6.44 -13.53 21.89
CA GLY A 216 -6.88 -12.57 20.87
C GLY A 216 -7.44 -11.27 21.48
N THR A 217 -8.69 -10.91 21.14
CA THR A 217 -9.32 -9.69 21.67
C THR A 217 -9.61 -9.72 23.18
N ARG A 218 -9.44 -10.87 23.88
CA ARG A 218 -9.52 -10.92 25.36
C ARG A 218 -8.36 -10.21 26.04
N MET A 219 -7.31 -9.85 25.30
CA MET A 219 -6.24 -8.98 25.81
C MET A 219 -6.76 -7.58 26.16
N PHE A 220 -7.77 -7.08 25.43
CA PHE A 220 -8.30 -5.74 25.62
C PHE A 220 -8.91 -5.58 27.02
N GLY A 221 -8.58 -4.46 27.68
CA GLY A 221 -8.96 -4.18 29.07
C GLY A 221 -8.28 -5.05 30.12
N LYS A 222 -7.61 -6.16 29.75
CA LYS A 222 -6.91 -7.08 30.68
C LYS A 222 -5.38 -6.93 30.66
N VAL A 223 -4.83 -6.45 29.55
CA VAL A 223 -3.39 -6.19 29.39
C VAL A 223 -3.19 -4.68 29.44
N PRO A 224 -2.59 -4.13 30.52
CA PRO A 224 -2.40 -2.69 30.64
C PRO A 224 -1.66 -2.09 29.43
N GLY A 225 -2.31 -1.13 28.76
CA GLY A 225 -1.71 -0.39 27.65
C GLY A 225 -1.65 -1.13 26.30
N ALA A 226 -2.28 -2.30 26.16
CA ALA A 226 -2.24 -3.07 24.92
C ALA A 226 -2.85 -2.29 23.74
N GLU A 227 -3.99 -1.64 23.95
CA GLU A 227 -4.68 -0.87 22.92
C GLU A 227 -3.84 0.34 22.48
N GLU A 228 -3.23 1.07 23.42
CA GLU A 228 -2.31 2.17 23.13
C GLU A 228 -1.05 1.68 22.40
N ALA A 229 -0.49 0.53 22.80
CA ALA A 229 0.67 -0.06 22.16
C ALA A 229 0.37 -0.44 20.70
N ILE A 230 -0.79 -1.07 20.44
CA ILE A 230 -1.26 -1.39 19.08
C ILE A 230 -1.43 -0.11 18.26
N ALA A 231 -2.11 0.90 18.81
CA ALA A 231 -2.33 2.17 18.12
C ALA A 231 -1.01 2.89 17.80
N LYS A 232 -0.06 2.88 18.74
CA LYS A 232 1.28 3.45 18.56
C LYS A 232 2.07 2.72 17.48
N PHE A 233 2.06 1.38 17.49
CA PHE A 233 2.74 0.57 16.47
C PHE A 233 2.20 0.88 15.07
N LEU A 234 0.87 0.86 14.91
CA LEU A 234 0.21 1.17 13.65
C LEU A 234 0.54 2.59 13.18
N LYS A 235 0.54 3.58 14.09
CA LYS A 235 0.87 4.98 13.77
C LYS A 235 2.32 5.14 13.30
N GLN A 236 3.25 4.45 13.93
CA GLN A 236 4.66 4.45 13.52
C GLN A 236 4.88 3.79 12.15
N ALA A 237 4.13 2.73 11.85
CA ALA A 237 4.23 2.02 10.58
C ALA A 237 3.58 2.80 9.41
N LEU A 238 2.40 3.39 9.64
CA LEU A 238 1.61 4.11 8.63
C LEU A 238 1.94 5.61 8.50
N GLY A 239 2.67 6.18 9.47
CA GLY A 239 3.13 7.57 9.45
C GLY A 239 4.36 7.82 8.57
N LYS A 240 5.00 6.76 8.03
CA LYS A 240 6.15 6.88 7.11
C LYS A 240 5.64 6.91 5.67
N GLU A 241 6.12 7.86 4.86
CA GLU A 241 5.84 7.91 3.41
C GLU A 241 6.08 6.52 2.78
N THR A 242 5.07 5.95 2.10
CA THR A 242 5.13 4.54 1.71
C THR A 242 4.73 4.27 0.25
N LEU A 243 5.61 3.54 -0.42
CA LEU A 243 5.59 3.10 -1.83
C LEU A 243 4.50 2.09 -2.17
N ALA A 244 3.44 2.44 -2.89
CA ALA A 244 2.42 1.46 -3.30
C ALA A 244 3.00 0.54 -4.38
N VAL A 245 3.11 -0.76 -4.08
CA VAL A 245 3.48 -1.80 -5.03
C VAL A 245 2.19 -2.47 -5.49
N VAL A 246 1.67 -2.14 -6.67
CA VAL A 246 0.46 -2.77 -7.23
C VAL A 246 0.83 -4.17 -7.79
N PRO A 247 -0.09 -5.15 -7.84
CA PRO A 247 0.23 -6.58 -7.80
C PRO A 247 1.22 -7.12 -8.83
N HIS A 248 1.91 -8.19 -8.44
CA HIS A 248 2.71 -9.04 -9.30
C HIS A 248 1.76 -9.94 -10.13
N PHE A 249 1.80 -9.84 -11.46
CA PHE A 249 1.13 -10.80 -12.34
C PHE A 249 2.02 -12.04 -12.53
N ASP A 250 1.39 -13.21 -12.58
CA ASP A 250 2.06 -14.46 -12.92
C ASP A 250 2.69 -14.35 -14.33
N PRO A 251 4.00 -14.58 -14.51
CA PRO A 251 4.64 -14.58 -15.84
C PRO A 251 4.00 -15.55 -16.86
N ALA A 252 3.25 -16.55 -16.40
CA ALA A 252 2.52 -17.49 -17.25
C ALA A 252 1.14 -16.98 -17.70
N ASP A 253 0.65 -15.87 -17.13
CA ASP A 253 -0.65 -15.29 -17.49
C ASP A 253 -0.65 -14.86 -18.98
N PRO A 254 -1.59 -15.36 -19.81
CA PRO A 254 -1.70 -15.01 -21.22
C PRO A 254 -1.77 -13.49 -21.48
N LEU A 255 -2.32 -12.71 -20.53
CA LEU A 255 -2.42 -11.26 -20.61
C LEU A 255 -1.04 -10.59 -20.62
N THR A 256 0.00 -11.21 -20.05
CA THR A 256 1.37 -10.67 -20.04
C THR A 256 2.03 -10.58 -21.42
N LYS A 257 1.44 -11.27 -22.40
CA LYS A 257 1.87 -11.31 -23.80
C LYS A 257 1.08 -10.34 -24.69
N THR A 258 0.06 -9.66 -24.16
CA THR A 258 -0.74 -8.70 -24.92
C THR A 258 0.05 -7.39 -25.12
N PRO A 259 0.11 -6.85 -26.36
CA PRO A 259 0.70 -5.53 -26.60
C PRO A 259 0.05 -4.46 -25.72
N GLY A 260 0.87 -3.73 -24.96
CA GLY A 260 0.39 -2.69 -24.04
C GLY A 260 0.04 -3.16 -22.62
N PHE A 261 0.19 -4.45 -22.31
CA PHE A 261 0.01 -4.97 -20.95
C PHE A 261 1.04 -4.40 -19.97
N ILE A 262 0.56 -3.98 -18.80
CA ILE A 262 1.38 -3.43 -17.73
C ILE A 262 1.77 -4.56 -16.77
N ARG A 263 3.03 -5.00 -16.85
CA ARG A 263 3.52 -6.19 -16.12
C ARG A 263 3.78 -5.94 -14.63
N LYS A 264 4.11 -4.71 -14.29
CA LYS A 264 4.45 -4.30 -12.93
C LYS A 264 4.17 -2.82 -12.80
N THR A 265 3.51 -2.41 -11.73
CA THR A 265 3.27 -0.99 -11.43
C THR A 265 3.70 -0.67 -10.01
N LEU A 266 4.55 0.33 -9.88
CA LEU A 266 4.83 1.01 -8.62
C LEU A 266 4.22 2.40 -8.70
N ARG A 267 3.51 2.79 -7.65
CA ARG A 267 2.91 4.11 -7.53
C ARG A 267 3.23 4.69 -6.16
N MET A 268 3.78 5.89 -6.13
CA MET A 268 3.84 6.70 -4.92
C MET A 268 2.98 7.91 -5.16
N SER A 269 2.03 8.18 -4.28
CA SER A 269 1.23 9.40 -4.34
C SER A 269 1.32 10.13 -3.01
N ARG A 270 1.33 11.46 -3.06
CA ARG A 270 1.23 12.34 -1.90
C ARG A 270 0.27 13.47 -2.24
N GLN A 271 -0.55 13.88 -1.28
CA GLN A 271 -1.39 15.07 -1.41
C GLN A 271 -0.83 16.19 -0.53
N VAL A 272 -0.83 17.41 -1.06
CA VAL A 272 -0.46 18.64 -0.38
C VAL A 272 -1.40 19.74 -0.84
N ASP A 273 -2.11 20.38 0.09
CA ASP A 273 -3.01 21.51 -0.16
C ASP A 273 -3.99 21.28 -1.32
N GLY A 274 -4.60 20.09 -1.37
CA GLY A 274 -5.56 19.70 -2.41
C GLY A 274 -4.93 19.24 -3.73
N THR A 275 -3.63 19.42 -3.93
CA THR A 275 -2.90 18.93 -5.10
C THR A 275 -2.28 17.56 -4.83
N SER A 276 -2.55 16.58 -5.70
CA SER A 276 -1.93 15.26 -5.67
C SER A 276 -0.71 15.20 -6.58
N TYR A 277 0.43 14.77 -6.01
CA TYR A 277 1.68 14.48 -6.71
C TYR A 277 1.91 12.98 -6.74
N THR A 278 2.23 12.44 -7.90
CA THR A 278 2.38 10.99 -8.09
C THR A 278 3.62 10.67 -8.89
N LEU A 279 4.48 9.81 -8.34
CA LEU A 279 5.42 9.02 -9.11
C LEU A 279 4.72 7.71 -9.51
N MET A 280 4.65 7.42 -10.80
CA MET A 280 4.17 6.14 -11.29
C MET A 280 5.26 5.53 -12.17
N THR A 281 5.57 4.26 -11.96
CA THR A 281 6.55 3.57 -12.79
C THR A 281 6.13 2.15 -13.06
N PHE A 282 6.24 1.72 -14.32
CA PHE A 282 5.68 0.46 -14.74
C PHE A 282 6.37 -0.14 -15.95
N ALA A 283 6.31 -1.46 -16.07
CA ALA A 283 6.78 -2.17 -17.27
C ALA A 283 5.66 -2.32 -18.29
N LYS A 284 5.91 -1.94 -19.54
CA LYS A 284 4.98 -2.10 -20.67
C LYS A 284 5.74 -2.69 -21.86
N GLY A 285 5.49 -3.95 -22.19
CA GLY A 285 6.25 -4.65 -23.22
C GLY A 285 7.75 -4.72 -22.89
N GLU A 286 8.59 -4.20 -23.80
CA GLU A 286 10.04 -4.07 -23.63
C GLU A 286 10.49 -2.69 -23.14
N GLU A 287 9.55 -1.85 -22.71
CA GLU A 287 9.83 -0.53 -22.16
C GLU A 287 9.51 -0.49 -20.66
N TRP A 288 10.28 0.30 -19.95
CA TRP A 288 10.00 0.69 -18.57
C TRP A 288 9.67 2.18 -18.54
N THR A 289 8.48 2.48 -18.06
CA THR A 289 7.91 3.81 -17.98
C THR A 289 8.16 4.42 -16.61
N LEU A 290 8.60 5.68 -16.57
CA LEU A 290 8.73 6.50 -15.38
C LEU A 290 7.94 7.80 -15.59
N SER A 291 6.90 8.03 -14.79
CA SER A 291 5.98 9.14 -14.96
C SER A 291 5.84 9.97 -13.69
N ALA A 292 5.79 11.28 -13.87
CA ALA A 292 5.50 12.26 -12.84
C ALA A 292 4.16 12.92 -13.15
N MET A 293 3.21 12.78 -12.25
CA MET A 293 1.83 13.20 -12.46
C MET A 293 1.37 14.12 -11.34
N VAL A 294 0.61 15.15 -11.72
CA VAL A 294 -0.03 16.10 -10.84
C VAL A 294 -1.54 16.11 -11.10
N LYS A 295 -2.33 16.21 -10.04
CA LYS A 295 -3.76 16.55 -10.09
C LYS A 295 -4.02 17.73 -9.15
N GLY A 296 -4.29 18.90 -9.69
CA GLY A 296 -4.34 20.18 -8.95
C GLY A 296 -3.46 21.21 -9.65
N THR A 297 -2.94 22.18 -8.90
CA THR A 297 -2.14 23.29 -9.47
C THR A 297 -0.65 23.04 -9.29
N PHE A 298 0.10 23.00 -10.39
CA PHE A 298 1.56 22.94 -10.36
C PHE A 298 2.17 23.66 -11.55
N GLN A 299 3.17 24.48 -11.26
CA GLN A 299 4.08 25.05 -12.22
C GLN A 299 5.51 24.81 -11.76
N GLY A 300 6.35 24.36 -12.67
CA GLY A 300 7.79 24.24 -12.45
C GLY A 300 8.39 23.06 -13.18
N LYS A 301 9.42 22.48 -12.58
CA LYS A 301 10.20 21.39 -13.18
C LYS A 301 10.04 20.09 -12.43
N VAL A 302 10.21 19.00 -13.16
CA VAL A 302 10.22 17.64 -12.67
C VAL A 302 11.59 17.07 -12.98
N ARG A 303 12.29 16.58 -11.95
CA ARG A 303 13.59 15.91 -12.11
C ARG A 303 13.47 14.43 -11.76
N LEU A 304 13.61 13.59 -12.76
CA LEU A 304 13.58 12.13 -12.68
C LEU A 304 15.02 11.60 -12.69
N GLN A 305 15.36 10.74 -11.74
CA GLN A 305 16.69 10.14 -11.60
C GLN A 305 16.60 8.63 -11.76
N VAL A 306 17.52 8.05 -12.54
CA VAL A 306 17.72 6.61 -12.66
C VAL A 306 19.22 6.34 -12.54
N GLY A 307 19.64 5.70 -11.45
CA GLY A 307 21.06 5.59 -11.12
C GLY A 307 21.72 6.96 -10.95
N GLY A 308 22.81 7.20 -11.68
CA GLY A 308 23.53 8.48 -11.72
C GLY A 308 22.99 9.49 -12.74
N LEU A 309 22.11 9.05 -13.65
CA LEU A 309 21.49 9.91 -14.67
C LEU A 309 20.28 10.65 -14.10
N ARG A 310 20.16 11.93 -14.44
CA ARG A 310 19.05 12.80 -14.06
C ARG A 310 18.45 13.42 -15.32
N TYR A 311 17.13 13.48 -15.40
CA TYR A 311 16.37 14.06 -16.50
C TYR A 311 15.46 15.12 -15.94
N GLU A 312 15.51 16.33 -16.50
CA GLU A 312 14.71 17.47 -16.06
C GLU A 312 13.73 17.88 -17.16
N LEU A 313 12.45 18.02 -16.79
CA LEU A 313 11.35 18.35 -17.70
C LEU A 313 10.50 19.46 -17.09
N ALA A 314 9.90 20.32 -17.92
CA ALA A 314 8.88 21.24 -17.47
C ALA A 314 7.53 20.51 -17.29
N LEU A 315 6.79 20.87 -16.24
CA LEU A 315 5.40 20.44 -16.04
C LEU A 315 4.59 21.64 -15.56
N SER A 316 3.54 21.97 -16.31
CA SER A 316 2.58 23.02 -15.95
C SER A 316 1.16 22.48 -16.11
N THR A 317 0.31 22.79 -15.13
CA THR A 317 -1.12 22.49 -15.16
C THR A 317 -1.94 23.57 -15.87
N GLU A 318 -1.35 24.76 -16.09
CA GLU A 318 -2.01 25.88 -16.77
C GLU A 318 -1.87 25.80 -18.30
N THR A 319 -0.79 25.20 -18.79
CA THR A 319 -0.54 25.08 -20.22
C THR A 319 -1.29 23.87 -20.80
N ARG A 320 -2.33 24.14 -21.60
CA ARG A 320 -3.08 23.08 -22.31
C ARG A 320 -2.19 22.46 -23.39
N LEU A 321 -1.75 21.22 -23.17
CA LEU A 321 -0.98 20.46 -24.17
C LEU A 321 -1.85 20.24 -25.43
N LYS A 322 -1.39 20.73 -26.59
CA LYS A 322 -2.09 20.53 -27.87
C LYS A 322 -1.95 19.06 -28.31
N GLY A 323 -3.02 18.27 -28.21
CA GLY A 323 -3.08 16.90 -28.73
C GLY A 323 -4.34 16.15 -28.29
N LYS A 324 -4.94 15.31 -29.15
CA LYS A 324 -6.14 14.51 -28.82
C LYS A 324 -5.83 13.58 -27.63
N ALA A 325 -6.59 13.75 -26.55
CA ALA A 325 -6.41 13.07 -25.28
C ALA A 325 -6.58 11.54 -25.37
N GLY A 326 -5.54 10.83 -24.93
CA GLY A 326 -5.54 9.39 -24.67
C GLY A 326 -4.24 9.05 -23.90
N PRO A 327 -4.19 7.94 -23.12
CA PRO A 327 -3.09 7.66 -22.19
C PRO A 327 -1.68 7.55 -22.83
N HIS A 328 -1.58 7.52 -24.16
CA HIS A 328 -0.32 7.37 -24.89
C HIS A 328 -0.26 8.13 -26.24
N LYS A 329 -1.11 9.14 -26.49
CA LYS A 329 -1.17 9.83 -27.80
C LYS A 329 -0.66 11.28 -27.79
N GLY A 330 0.43 11.54 -27.06
CA GLY A 330 1.24 12.74 -27.20
C GLY A 330 2.63 12.38 -27.75
N LYS A 331 2.77 12.23 -29.07
CA LYS A 331 4.08 12.31 -29.73
C LYS A 331 4.34 13.78 -30.02
N GLY A 332 5.06 14.43 -29.12
CA GLY A 332 5.65 15.74 -29.35
C GLY A 332 7.03 15.75 -28.73
N ASP A 333 7.98 16.44 -29.35
CA ASP A 333 9.31 16.68 -28.80
C ASP A 333 9.18 17.53 -27.54
N VAL A 334 8.90 16.89 -26.41
CA VAL A 334 8.90 17.54 -25.10
C VAL A 334 10.35 17.84 -24.76
N PRO A 335 10.76 19.11 -24.66
CA PRO A 335 12.13 19.43 -24.33
C PRO A 335 12.48 18.88 -22.95
N PHE A 336 13.61 18.20 -22.86
CA PHE A 336 14.15 17.70 -21.60
C PHE A 336 15.66 17.95 -21.55
N LYS A 337 16.19 18.04 -20.33
CA LYS A 337 17.63 18.18 -20.09
C LYS A 337 18.16 16.95 -19.38
N THR A 338 19.18 16.31 -19.95
CA THR A 338 19.95 15.28 -19.25
C THR A 338 21.03 15.94 -18.40
N LEU A 339 21.10 15.54 -17.14
CA LEU A 339 22.01 16.03 -16.11
C LEU A 339 22.81 14.85 -15.55
N GLY A 340 24.13 15.02 -15.43
CA GLY A 340 25.05 13.97 -14.98
C GLY A 340 25.57 13.10 -16.12
N LYS A 341 26.59 12.29 -15.80
CA LYS A 341 27.20 11.31 -16.70
C LYS A 341 27.35 10.01 -15.93
N GLU A 342 27.09 8.87 -16.57
CA GLU A 342 27.31 7.57 -15.96
C GLU A 342 27.93 6.61 -16.98
N THR A 343 29.07 6.03 -16.61
CA THR A 343 29.82 5.12 -17.46
C THR A 343 29.02 3.84 -17.74
N GLY A 344 28.79 3.55 -19.02
CA GLY A 344 28.03 2.38 -19.48
C GLY A 344 26.51 2.60 -19.59
N LEU A 345 26.04 3.83 -19.42
CA LEU A 345 24.63 4.23 -19.56
C LEU A 345 24.46 5.52 -20.38
N GLN A 346 25.50 5.97 -21.08
CA GLN A 346 25.48 7.21 -21.86
C GLN A 346 24.42 7.21 -22.97
N ASP A 347 24.07 6.03 -23.49
CA ASP A 347 23.07 5.84 -24.55
C ASP A 347 21.66 5.61 -24.01
N LEU A 348 21.44 5.70 -22.69
CA LEU A 348 20.11 5.58 -22.09
C LEU A 348 19.31 6.86 -22.33
N VAL A 349 18.84 7.04 -23.56
CA VAL A 349 17.98 8.15 -23.97
C VAL A 349 16.52 7.69 -23.89
N PRO A 350 15.69 8.28 -23.00
CA PRO A 350 14.28 7.93 -22.92
C PRO A 350 13.51 8.54 -24.10
N LYS A 351 12.40 7.88 -24.47
CA LYS A 351 11.33 8.57 -25.19
C LYS A 351 10.57 9.42 -24.18
N VAL A 352 10.31 10.66 -24.55
CA VAL A 352 9.64 11.62 -23.66
C VAL A 352 8.25 11.92 -24.19
N SER A 353 7.27 11.97 -23.29
CA SER A 353 5.93 12.43 -23.63
C SER A 353 5.30 13.21 -22.48
N ALA A 354 4.29 14.02 -22.81
CA ALA A 354 3.47 14.72 -21.84
C ALA A 354 2.00 14.57 -22.23
N ALA A 355 1.12 14.51 -21.24
CA ALA A 355 -0.32 14.43 -21.48
C ALA A 355 -1.13 15.01 -20.32
N SER A 356 -2.41 15.27 -20.59
CA SER A 356 -3.37 15.70 -19.58
C SER A 356 -4.74 15.04 -19.82
N PHE A 357 -5.45 14.73 -18.73
CA PHE A 357 -6.78 14.13 -18.78
C PHE A 357 -7.51 14.32 -17.44
N ARG A 358 -8.76 14.80 -17.46
CA ARG A 358 -9.63 14.93 -16.26
C ARG A 358 -8.92 15.59 -15.05
N GLY A 359 -8.20 16.69 -15.29
CA GLY A 359 -7.47 17.45 -14.27
C GLY A 359 -6.14 16.84 -13.84
N TYR A 360 -5.72 15.72 -14.44
CA TYR A 360 -4.37 15.20 -14.31
C TYR A 360 -3.48 15.75 -15.41
N HIS A 361 -2.25 16.08 -15.06
CA HIS A 361 -1.17 16.49 -15.97
C HIS A 361 0.07 15.67 -15.65
N TRP A 362 0.75 15.13 -16.66
CA TRP A 362 1.93 14.32 -16.41
C TRP A 362 2.96 14.41 -17.52
N VAL A 363 4.21 14.14 -17.14
CA VAL A 363 5.34 13.88 -18.03
C VAL A 363 5.81 12.45 -17.84
N THR A 364 6.32 11.85 -18.91
CA THR A 364 6.69 10.44 -18.94
C THR A 364 8.03 10.25 -19.66
N LEU A 365 8.87 9.38 -19.10
CA LEU A 365 10.11 8.87 -19.67
C LEU A 365 9.97 7.36 -19.88
N ASP A 366 10.04 6.91 -21.12
CA ASP A 366 10.02 5.50 -21.49
C ASP A 366 11.44 5.05 -21.87
N PHE A 367 11.94 4.05 -21.16
CA PHE A 367 13.29 3.51 -21.34
C PHE A 367 13.25 2.08 -21.87
N PRO A 368 14.24 1.64 -22.66
CA PRO A 368 14.44 0.21 -22.94
C PRO A 368 14.61 -0.57 -21.64
N LEU A 369 13.79 -1.60 -21.44
CA LEU A 369 13.66 -2.35 -20.18
C LEU A 369 15.00 -2.86 -19.65
N LYS A 370 15.84 -3.45 -20.52
CA LYS A 370 17.15 -4.01 -20.13
C LYS A 370 18.11 -2.94 -19.60
N ALA A 371 18.15 -1.79 -20.28
CA ALA A 371 19.05 -0.70 -19.92
C ALA A 371 18.58 0.01 -18.63
N PHE A 372 17.27 0.21 -18.50
CA PHE A 372 16.67 0.71 -17.26
C PHE A 372 16.92 -0.23 -16.08
N ALA A 373 16.73 -1.54 -16.26
CA ALA A 373 16.91 -2.51 -15.19
C ALA A 373 18.32 -2.47 -14.58
N ARG A 374 19.35 -2.27 -15.42
CA ARG A 374 20.74 -2.09 -14.99
C ARG A 374 20.92 -0.80 -14.19
N ALA A 375 20.41 0.32 -14.71
CA ALA A 375 20.55 1.64 -14.09
C ALA A 375 19.80 1.75 -12.74
N ALA A 376 18.58 1.21 -12.69
CA ALA A 376 17.70 1.30 -11.54
C ALA A 376 18.17 0.49 -10.32
N GLN A 377 19.17 -0.39 -10.45
CA GLN A 377 19.79 -1.08 -9.30
C GLN A 377 20.43 -0.10 -8.32
N LYS A 378 20.88 1.07 -8.81
CA LYS A 378 21.45 2.15 -8.00
C LYS A 378 20.38 3.09 -7.43
N GLY A 379 19.11 2.82 -7.74
CA GLY A 379 17.96 3.56 -7.25
C GLY A 379 17.32 4.46 -8.30
N VAL A 380 16.08 4.85 -8.02
CA VAL A 380 15.28 5.78 -8.83
C VAL A 380 14.77 6.89 -7.92
N ALA A 381 14.71 8.12 -8.41
CA ALA A 381 14.10 9.22 -7.67
C ALA A 381 13.26 10.13 -8.58
N LEU A 382 12.29 10.81 -7.99
CA LEU A 382 11.52 11.88 -8.63
C LEU A 382 11.52 13.08 -7.72
N HIS A 383 11.79 14.26 -8.28
CA HIS A 383 11.76 15.54 -7.60
C HIS A 383 10.78 16.49 -8.30
N PHE A 384 9.81 17.05 -7.57
CA PHE A 384 9.03 18.20 -8.04
C PHE A 384 9.72 19.48 -7.56
N LEU A 385 10.10 20.34 -8.50
CA LEU A 385 10.79 21.61 -8.30
C LEU A 385 9.80 22.73 -8.63
N PRO A 386 9.00 23.20 -7.66
CA PRO A 386 7.98 24.20 -7.92
C PRO A 386 8.58 25.57 -8.23
N GLU A 387 7.87 26.32 -9.08
CA GLU A 387 8.09 27.72 -9.36
C GLU A 387 6.93 28.55 -8.80
N LYS A 388 7.05 29.89 -8.87
CA LYS A 388 6.08 30.82 -8.29
C LYS A 388 4.67 30.54 -8.81
N GLY A 389 3.69 30.40 -7.91
CA GLY A 389 2.29 30.09 -8.26
C GLY A 389 1.92 28.60 -8.23
N SER A 390 2.87 27.71 -7.94
CA SER A 390 2.59 26.30 -7.63
C SER A 390 2.01 26.16 -6.23
N SER A 391 1.13 25.16 -5.96
CA SER A 391 0.66 24.90 -4.59
C SER A 391 1.77 24.43 -3.63
N LEU A 392 2.98 24.22 -4.14
CA LEU A 392 4.19 23.89 -3.39
C LEU A 392 5.10 25.10 -3.14
N ASP A 393 4.77 26.28 -3.68
CA ASP A 393 5.51 27.55 -3.52
C ASP A 393 5.23 28.21 -2.15
N LEU A 394 5.17 27.39 -1.09
CA LEU A 394 4.95 27.87 0.28
C LEU A 394 6.26 27.84 1.07
N PRO A 395 6.53 28.84 1.92
CA PRO A 395 7.75 28.89 2.73
C PRO A 395 7.96 27.58 3.53
N GLY A 396 9.12 26.94 3.38
CA GLY A 396 9.47 25.70 4.07
C GLY A 396 8.95 24.40 3.42
N LYS A 397 8.21 24.46 2.31
CA LYS A 397 7.64 23.29 1.59
C LYS A 397 8.44 22.87 0.35
N GLY A 398 9.77 22.99 0.41
CA GLY A 398 10.70 22.77 -0.71
C GLY A 398 10.65 21.38 -1.37
N VAL A 399 11.26 21.30 -2.56
CA VAL A 399 11.48 20.12 -3.43
C VAL A 399 10.93 18.78 -2.93
N TYR A 400 9.85 18.28 -3.54
CA TYR A 400 9.25 17.01 -3.13
C TYR A 400 9.97 15.84 -3.76
N ARG A 401 10.51 14.96 -2.93
CA ARG A 401 11.34 13.83 -3.36
C ARG A 401 10.64 12.49 -3.12
N PHE A 402 10.47 11.72 -4.18
CA PHE A 402 10.22 10.29 -4.14
C PHE A 402 11.54 9.56 -4.38
N SER A 403 11.87 8.54 -3.59
CA SER A 403 13.07 7.73 -3.81
C SER A 403 12.80 6.25 -3.60
N LEU A 404 13.27 5.46 -4.54
CA LEU A 404 13.24 4.01 -4.61
C LEU A 404 14.68 3.50 -4.54
N ARG A 405 15.11 2.97 -3.39
CA ARG A 405 16.49 2.46 -3.22
C ARG A 405 16.74 1.14 -3.96
N LYS A 406 15.72 0.32 -4.14
CA LYS A 406 15.74 -0.93 -4.95
C LYS A 406 14.37 -1.14 -5.60
N ILE A 407 14.33 -1.54 -6.86
CA ILE A 407 13.12 -2.05 -7.54
C ILE A 407 13.19 -3.59 -7.47
N PRO A 408 12.32 -4.28 -6.71
CA PRO A 408 12.39 -5.73 -6.55
C PRO A 408 12.28 -6.48 -7.90
N ASN A 409 13.05 -7.54 -8.13
CA ASN A 409 12.89 -8.51 -9.23
C ASN A 409 12.84 -7.93 -10.67
N LEU A 410 13.67 -6.94 -11.02
CA LEU A 410 13.82 -6.49 -12.43
C LEU A 410 14.38 -7.58 -13.37
N ALA A 411 15.21 -8.49 -12.86
CA ALA A 411 15.94 -9.47 -13.67
C ALA A 411 15.12 -10.68 -14.16
N ARG A 412 13.90 -10.91 -13.62
CA ARG A 412 13.02 -12.02 -14.05
C ARG A 412 12.05 -11.65 -15.19
N ALA A 413 12.10 -10.42 -15.71
CA ALA A 413 11.31 -9.99 -16.85
C ALA A 413 11.87 -10.49 -18.21
N HIS A 414 12.41 -11.71 -18.25
CA HIS A 414 12.84 -12.35 -19.49
C HIS A 414 11.62 -12.86 -20.27
N PRO A 415 11.59 -12.73 -21.62
CA PRO A 415 10.68 -13.51 -22.42
C PRO A 415 11.08 -14.98 -22.31
N ALA A 416 10.16 -15.83 -21.86
CA ALA A 416 10.25 -17.28 -22.04
C ALA A 416 10.14 -17.55 -23.55
N GLY A 417 11.29 -17.71 -24.21
CA GLY A 417 11.34 -17.86 -25.67
C GLY A 417 12.75 -17.74 -26.25
N ALA A 418 13.72 -18.47 -25.69
CA ALA A 418 14.94 -18.80 -26.42
C ALA A 418 15.02 -20.33 -26.47
N SER A 419 14.65 -20.89 -27.62
CA SER A 419 14.85 -22.28 -27.95
C SER A 419 16.31 -22.66 -27.70
N ARG A 420 16.54 -23.69 -26.87
CA ARG A 420 17.83 -24.38 -26.81
C ARG A 420 18.21 -24.83 -28.23
N PRO A 421 19.44 -24.64 -28.70
CA PRO A 421 19.87 -25.25 -29.95
C PRO A 421 19.83 -26.78 -29.79
N SER A 422 19.11 -27.44 -30.70
CA SER A 422 18.99 -28.89 -30.76
C SER A 422 20.35 -29.53 -31.04
N LYS A 423 20.83 -30.35 -30.10
CA LYS A 423 21.92 -31.30 -30.36
C LYS A 423 21.36 -32.48 -31.17
N THR A 424 21.45 -32.39 -32.49
CA THR A 424 21.33 -33.55 -33.40
C THR A 424 22.16 -33.29 -34.64
N GLY A 425 23.30 -33.99 -34.75
CA GLY A 425 24.18 -33.88 -35.90
C GLY A 425 25.44 -34.73 -35.79
N ALA A 426 25.36 -35.92 -35.19
CA ALA A 426 26.41 -36.93 -35.36
C ALA A 426 26.17 -37.65 -36.69
N LYS A 427 26.82 -37.18 -37.76
CA LYS A 427 27.02 -37.98 -38.97
C LYS A 427 28.21 -38.90 -38.73
N ARG A 428 27.95 -40.19 -38.89
CA ARG A 428 28.94 -41.26 -39.06
C ARG A 428 29.96 -40.89 -40.14
N ARG A 429 31.25 -41.03 -39.81
CA ARG A 429 32.21 -41.78 -40.61
C ARG A 429 33.04 -42.62 -39.65
#